data_AF-A0A4P8SEL4-F1
#
_entry.id   AF-A0A4P8SEL4-F1
#
_cell.length_a   1.000
_cell.length_b   1.000
_cell.length_c   1.000
_cell.angle_alpha   90.00
_cell.angle_beta   90.00
_cell.angle_gamma   90.00
#
_symmetry.space_group_name_H-M   'P 1'
#
loop_
_entity.id
_entity.type
_entity.pdbx_description
1 polymer ?
#
loop_
_entity_poly.entity_id
_entity_poly.type
_entity_poly.pdbx_seq_one_letter_code
_entity_poly.pdbx_strand_id
1 'polypeptide(L)'
;MKRKTENGFTFIELKDAKNVGSSVKKKNLQSGFTLIEMLIVLLIISILILVTIPNVTKHFTTIDNKGCEAYLKMVQGQVEAYKIDNQSLPTLTQLKTDGYLKNDQATECPNGDLIEIQSDGNVIAVKRTTTEGSDGS
;
A
#
# COMPACT_ATOMS: atom_id res chain seq x y z
N MET A 1 -45.79 -1.63 -50.81
CA MET A 1 -47.16 -1.10 -50.63
C MET A 1 -47.04 0.41 -50.45
N LYS A 2 -47.63 1.18 -51.37
CA LYS A 2 -47.52 2.65 -51.55
C LYS A 2 -48.08 3.45 -50.37
N ARG A 3 -47.56 4.67 -50.15
CA ARG A 3 -48.27 6.00 -50.15
C ARG A 3 -47.26 7.09 -49.72
N LYS A 4 -47.24 8.33 -50.21
CA LYS A 4 -47.87 9.05 -51.33
C LYS A 4 -47.24 10.46 -51.29
N THR A 5 -46.65 10.92 -52.38
CA THR A 5 -46.37 12.35 -52.62
C THR A 5 -47.67 13.02 -53.03
N GLU A 6 -48.04 14.12 -52.37
CA GLU A 6 -49.02 15.07 -52.91
C GLU A 6 -48.41 16.48 -52.93
N ASN A 7 -48.27 16.97 -54.16
CA ASN A 7 -47.97 18.33 -54.52
C ASN A 7 -49.22 19.19 -54.28
N GLY A 8 -49.08 20.37 -53.68
CA GLY A 8 -50.21 21.27 -53.46
C GLY A 8 -49.78 22.66 -53.02
N PHE A 9 -49.52 23.50 -54.01
CA PHE A 9 -49.04 24.87 -53.98
C PHE A 9 -50.15 25.86 -53.59
N THR A 10 -49.97 26.67 -52.53
CA THR A 10 -50.55 28.04 -52.43
C THR A 10 -49.64 28.98 -51.61
N PHE A 11 -48.87 29.76 -52.37
CA PHE A 11 -48.41 31.13 -52.15
C PHE A 11 -49.57 32.00 -51.56
N ILE A 12 -49.40 32.93 -50.61
CA ILE A 12 -48.90 34.32 -50.77
C ILE A 12 -48.53 34.90 -49.39
N GLU A 13 -47.28 35.36 -49.31
CA GLU A 13 -46.72 36.47 -48.54
C GLU A 13 -47.65 37.36 -47.70
N LEU A 14 -47.35 37.48 -46.40
CA LEU A 14 -47.52 38.74 -45.66
C LEU A 14 -46.37 38.94 -44.66
N LYS A 15 -45.42 39.77 -45.11
CA LYS A 15 -44.97 41.01 -44.46
C LYS A 15 -43.79 40.90 -43.50
N ASP A 16 -42.65 41.34 -44.03
CA ASP A 16 -41.41 41.69 -43.34
C ASP A 16 -41.63 42.47 -42.03
N ALA A 17 -40.88 42.10 -41.00
CA ALA A 17 -40.22 43.06 -40.11
C ALA A 17 -39.10 42.41 -39.26
N LYS A 18 -37.86 42.74 -39.64
CA LYS A 18 -36.86 43.34 -38.74
C LYS A 18 -36.23 42.50 -37.61
N ASN A 19 -35.08 41.91 -37.96
CA ASN A 19 -33.74 42.20 -37.42
C ASN A 19 -33.42 42.14 -35.89
N VAL A 20 -32.30 41.46 -35.63
CA VAL A 20 -31.35 41.54 -34.49
C VAL A 20 -31.69 40.75 -33.21
N GLY A 21 -30.89 39.72 -32.96
CA GLY A 21 -30.80 39.03 -31.67
C GLY A 21 -29.61 38.07 -31.64
N SER A 22 -28.43 38.62 -31.34
CA SER A 22 -27.11 37.98 -31.23
C SER A 22 -27.08 36.49 -30.90
N SER A 23 -26.34 35.72 -31.72
CA SER A 23 -25.80 34.43 -31.33
C SER A 23 -24.78 34.60 -30.19
N VAL A 24 -25.24 34.59 -28.95
CA VAL A 24 -24.37 34.44 -27.78
C VAL A 24 -23.89 33.00 -27.73
N LYS A 25 -22.71 32.73 -28.31
CA LYS A 25 -22.00 31.45 -28.09
C LYS A 25 -21.65 31.36 -26.60
N LYS A 26 -22.37 30.51 -25.87
CA LYS A 26 -22.08 30.11 -24.49
C LYS A 26 -20.70 29.44 -24.45
N LYS A 27 -19.66 30.17 -24.05
CA LYS A 27 -18.37 29.56 -23.69
C LYS A 27 -18.60 28.77 -22.42
N ASN A 28 -18.45 27.45 -22.48
CA ASN A 28 -18.34 26.65 -21.27
C ASN A 28 -17.02 27.04 -20.59
N LEU A 29 -17.09 27.91 -19.58
CA LEU A 29 -15.98 28.08 -18.67
C LEU A 29 -15.89 26.78 -17.87
N GLN A 30 -15.01 25.88 -18.30
CA GLN A 30 -14.62 24.75 -17.48
C GLN A 30 -13.85 25.34 -16.29
N SER A 31 -14.45 25.27 -15.12
CA SER A 31 -13.80 25.64 -13.86
C SER A 31 -12.64 24.66 -13.63
N GLY A 32 -11.44 25.07 -14.00
CA GLY A 32 -10.21 24.32 -13.76
C GLY A 32 -9.68 24.59 -12.35
N PHE A 33 -9.24 23.54 -11.68
CA PHE A 33 -8.45 23.61 -10.44
C PHE A 33 -7.34 24.64 -10.62
N THR A 34 -7.35 25.67 -9.78
CA THR A 34 -6.35 26.73 -9.87
C THR A 34 -5.02 26.24 -9.29
N LEU A 35 -3.88 26.79 -9.72
CA LEU A 35 -2.57 26.40 -9.16
C LEU A 35 -2.48 26.66 -7.65
N ILE A 36 -3.17 27.70 -7.17
CA ILE A 36 -3.24 28.05 -5.74
C ILE A 36 -3.96 26.97 -4.93
N GLU A 37 -4.92 26.28 -5.53
CA GLU A 37 -5.68 25.21 -4.88
C GLU A 37 -4.78 24.00 -4.58
N MET A 38 -3.94 23.61 -5.55
CA MET A 38 -2.95 22.55 -5.34
C MET A 38 -1.82 22.97 -4.39
N LEU A 39 -1.45 24.26 -4.37
CA LEU A 39 -0.43 24.78 -3.44
C LEU A 39 -0.88 24.67 -1.98
N ILE A 40 -2.11 25.08 -1.68
CA ILE A 40 -2.65 25.01 -0.31
C ILE A 40 -2.78 23.54 0.14
N VAL A 41 -3.13 22.63 -0.78
CA VAL A 41 -3.18 21.19 -0.47
C VAL A 41 -1.81 20.64 -0.09
N LEU A 42 -0.76 20.94 -0.85
CA LEU A 42 0.61 20.52 -0.51
C LEU A 42 1.10 21.13 0.81
N LEU A 43 0.73 22.38 1.07
CA LEU A 43 1.04 23.06 2.34
C LEU A 43 0.41 22.33 3.54
N ILE A 44 -0.87 21.96 3.45
CA ILE A 44 -1.57 21.27 4.53
C ILE A 44 -0.99 19.86 4.72
N ILE A 45 -0.77 19.11 3.64
CA ILE A 45 -0.20 17.75 3.71
C ILE A 45 1.17 17.76 4.40
N SER A 46 2.01 18.76 4.12
CA SER A 46 3.31 18.91 4.80
C SER A 46 3.17 19.02 6.32
N ILE A 47 2.21 19.80 6.80
CA ILE A 47 1.98 19.99 8.24
C ILE A 47 1.44 18.70 8.86
N LEU A 48 0.54 18.00 8.15
CA LEU A 48 0.01 16.71 8.60
C LEU A 48 1.10 15.64 8.76
N ILE A 49 2.03 15.53 7.80
CA ILE A 49 3.14 14.57 7.86
C ILE A 49 4.07 14.87 9.05
N LEU A 50 4.40 16.14 9.29
CA LEU A 50 5.22 16.57 10.44
C LEU A 50 4.62 16.17 11.80
N VAL A 51 3.29 16.25 11.94
CA VAL A 51 2.59 15.82 13.16
C VAL A 51 2.42 14.29 13.22
N THR A 52 2.29 13.63 12.07
CA THR A 52 2.03 12.17 11.99
C THR A 52 3.28 11.34 12.24
N ILE A 53 4.43 11.70 11.66
CA ILE A 53 5.70 10.97 11.81
C ILE A 53 6.08 10.73 13.28
N PRO A 54 6.17 11.74 14.17
CA PRO A 54 6.63 11.53 15.54
C PRO A 54 5.70 10.60 16.35
N ASN A 55 4.42 10.51 15.97
CA ASN A 55 3.46 9.61 16.60
C ASN A 55 3.56 8.18 16.05
N VAL A 56 3.85 8.01 14.76
CA VAL A 56 4.00 6.69 14.13
C VAL A 56 5.33 6.03 14.50
N THR A 57 6.41 6.81 14.66
CA THR A 57 7.76 6.26 14.85
C THR A 57 7.91 5.38 16.10
N LYS A 58 7.15 5.65 17.17
CA LYS A 58 7.21 4.84 18.41
C LYS A 58 6.70 3.41 18.25
N HIS A 59 5.93 3.13 17.20
CA HIS A 59 5.35 1.80 16.99
C HIS A 59 6.22 0.86 16.14
N PHE A 60 7.27 1.35 15.46
CA PHE A 60 8.12 0.50 14.63
C PHE A 60 8.82 -0.60 15.44
N THR A 61 9.43 -0.26 16.58
CA THR A 61 10.11 -1.26 17.43
C THR A 61 9.16 -2.33 17.98
N THR A 62 7.91 -1.95 18.30
CA THR A 62 6.89 -2.91 18.76
C THR A 62 6.41 -3.80 17.60
N ILE A 63 6.29 -3.24 16.39
CA ILE A 63 5.93 -4.00 15.19
C ILE A 63 7.04 -4.99 14.83
N ASP A 64 8.31 -4.58 14.92
CA ASP A 64 9.45 -5.43 14.60
C ASP A 64 9.56 -6.61 15.60
N ASN A 65 9.34 -6.34 16.89
CA ASN A 65 9.31 -7.39 17.92
C ASN A 65 8.14 -8.37 17.72
N LYS A 66 6.94 -7.87 17.41
CA LYS A 66 5.78 -8.73 17.09
C LYS A 66 6.00 -9.52 15.79
N GLY A 67 6.65 -8.92 14.80
CA GLY A 67 7.07 -9.57 13.57
C GLY A 67 8.07 -10.69 13.85
N CYS A 68 9.03 -10.46 14.72
CA CYS A 68 9.99 -11.48 15.17
C CYS A 68 9.29 -12.62 15.91
N GLU A 69 8.36 -12.34 16.83
CA GLU A 69 7.60 -13.39 17.54
C GLU A 69 6.81 -14.29 16.55
N ALA A 70 6.15 -13.68 15.56
CA ALA A 70 5.45 -14.41 14.52
C ALA A 70 6.41 -15.25 13.67
N TYR A 71 7.58 -14.69 13.36
CA TYR A 71 8.62 -15.39 12.62
C TYR A 71 9.19 -16.59 13.41
N LEU A 72 9.48 -16.43 14.70
CA LEU A 72 9.91 -17.53 15.58
C LEU A 72 8.90 -18.69 15.57
N LYS A 73 7.60 -18.39 15.64
CA LYS A 73 6.54 -19.42 15.56
C LYS A 73 6.51 -20.13 14.20
N MET A 74 6.72 -19.40 13.11
CA MET A 74 6.81 -19.98 11.77
C MET A 74 8.00 -20.94 11.69
N VAL A 75 9.19 -20.52 12.13
CA VAL A 75 10.40 -21.35 12.13
C VAL A 75 10.25 -22.54 13.08
N GLN A 76 9.64 -22.36 14.25
CA GLN A 76 9.32 -23.45 15.17
C GLN A 76 8.47 -24.53 14.49
N GLY A 77 7.46 -24.13 13.71
CA GLY A 77 6.66 -25.07 12.91
C GLY A 77 7.49 -25.83 11.87
N GLN A 78 8.48 -25.18 11.26
CA GLN A 78 9.40 -25.84 10.32
C GLN A 78 10.36 -26.83 11.02
N VAL A 79 10.85 -26.46 12.20
CA VAL A 79 11.68 -27.34 13.06
C VAL A 79 10.87 -28.57 13.47
N GLU A 80 9.61 -28.38 13.85
CA GLU A 80 8.72 -29.47 14.24
C GLU A 80 8.36 -30.37 13.05
N ALA A 81 8.10 -29.80 11.87
CA ALA A 81 7.89 -30.56 10.65
C ALA A 81 9.11 -31.42 10.30
N TYR A 82 10.31 -30.84 10.34
CA TYR A 82 11.55 -31.59 10.12
C TYR A 82 11.72 -32.71 11.15
N LYS A 83 11.41 -32.45 12.42
CA LYS A 83 11.49 -33.45 13.49
C LYS A 83 10.54 -34.62 13.25
N ILE A 84 9.36 -34.37 12.67
CA ILE A 84 8.40 -35.43 12.31
C ILE A 84 8.95 -36.28 11.15
N ASP A 85 9.52 -35.64 10.14
CA ASP A 85 9.99 -36.32 8.92
C ASP A 85 11.30 -37.10 9.15
N ASN A 86 12.25 -36.52 9.88
CA ASN A 86 13.62 -37.03 10.04
C ASN A 86 13.91 -37.58 11.45
N GLN A 87 12.93 -37.58 12.36
CA GLN A 87 13.04 -38.04 13.75
C GLN A 87 14.22 -37.42 14.54
N SER A 88 14.74 -36.28 14.07
CA SER A 88 15.93 -35.62 14.61
C SER A 88 15.69 -34.13 14.70
N LEU A 89 16.38 -33.48 15.66
CA LEU A 89 16.33 -32.02 15.78
C LEU A 89 17.24 -31.41 14.72
N PRO A 90 16.73 -30.53 13.85
CA PRO A 90 17.53 -29.88 12.84
C PRO A 90 18.39 -28.76 13.44
N THR A 91 19.54 -28.54 12.81
CA THR A 91 20.27 -27.28 12.89
C THR A 91 19.75 -26.29 11.85
N LEU A 92 20.00 -24.99 12.03
CA LEU A 92 19.64 -23.94 11.07
C LEU A 92 20.15 -24.22 9.65
N THR A 93 21.35 -24.81 9.55
CA THR A 93 21.96 -25.20 8.27
C THR A 93 21.19 -26.34 7.59
N GLN A 94 20.68 -27.31 8.35
CA GLN A 94 19.89 -28.42 7.82
C GLN A 94 18.54 -27.93 7.31
N LEU A 95 17.82 -27.10 8.07
CA LEU A 95 16.55 -26.50 7.61
C LEU A 95 16.69 -25.71 6.30
N LYS A 96 17.83 -25.06 6.11
CA LYS A 96 18.15 -24.33 4.88
C LYS A 96 18.47 -25.28 3.72
N THR A 97 19.29 -26.29 3.98
CA THR A 97 19.72 -27.27 2.96
C THR A 97 18.56 -28.13 2.48
N ASP A 98 17.69 -28.53 3.41
CA ASP A 98 16.56 -29.42 3.16
C ASP A 98 15.30 -28.64 2.71
N GLY A 99 15.42 -27.34 2.49
CA GLY A 99 14.40 -26.50 1.85
C GLY A 99 13.22 -26.09 2.74
N TYR A 100 13.29 -26.35 4.05
CA TYR A 100 12.30 -25.90 5.03
C TYR A 100 12.37 -24.37 5.25
N LEU A 101 13.53 -23.75 5.01
CA LEU A 101 13.72 -22.29 5.01
C LEU A 101 14.16 -21.80 3.64
N LYS A 102 13.32 -20.98 2.99
CA LYS A 102 13.54 -20.53 1.60
C LYS A 102 14.51 -19.35 1.43
N ASN A 103 14.98 -18.74 2.52
CA ASN A 103 15.76 -17.51 2.45
C ASN A 103 17.12 -17.65 3.13
N ASP A 104 18.17 -17.15 2.48
CA ASP A 104 19.50 -17.02 3.07
C ASP A 104 19.53 -16.12 4.32
N GLN A 105 18.52 -15.25 4.46
CA GLN A 105 18.30 -14.36 5.60
C GLN A 105 17.39 -14.97 6.67
N ALA A 106 17.08 -16.28 6.59
CA ALA A 106 16.18 -16.92 7.54
C ALA A 106 16.71 -17.00 8.99
N THR A 107 17.95 -16.54 9.20
CA THR A 107 18.64 -16.48 10.49
C THR A 107 18.42 -15.15 11.22
N GLU A 108 17.77 -14.17 10.59
CA GLU A 108 17.58 -12.84 11.15
C GLU A 108 16.09 -12.48 11.22
N CYS A 109 15.67 -12.00 12.39
CA CYS A 109 14.36 -11.40 12.57
C CYS A 109 14.29 -10.01 11.93
N PRO A 110 13.08 -9.49 11.63
CA PRO A 110 12.89 -8.14 11.09
C PRO A 110 13.47 -7.01 11.97
N ASN A 111 13.65 -7.26 13.26
CA ASN A 111 14.27 -6.35 14.23
C ASN A 111 15.82 -6.41 14.23
N GLY A 112 16.44 -7.29 13.44
CA GLY A 112 17.89 -7.52 13.40
C GLY A 112 18.42 -8.56 14.38
N ASP A 113 17.56 -9.17 15.22
CA ASP A 113 17.97 -10.24 16.12
C ASP A 113 18.29 -11.52 15.36
N LEU A 114 19.32 -12.23 15.83
CA LEU A 114 19.68 -13.54 15.29
C LEU A 114 18.75 -14.60 15.85
N ILE A 115 18.59 -15.70 15.16
CA ILE A 115 17.75 -16.81 15.59
C ILE A 115 18.63 -18.03 15.83
N GLU A 116 18.40 -18.71 16.94
CA GLU A 116 19.09 -19.94 17.32
C GLU A 116 18.08 -21.02 17.69
N ILE A 117 18.40 -22.27 17.33
CA ILE A 117 17.62 -23.44 17.70
C ILE A 117 18.33 -24.09 18.88
N GLN A 118 17.68 -24.11 20.04
CA GLN A 118 18.21 -24.73 21.24
C GLN A 118 18.18 -26.27 21.13
N SER A 119 18.94 -26.93 22.01
CA SER A 119 19.06 -28.39 22.06
C SER A 119 17.75 -29.13 22.39
N ASP A 120 16.73 -28.41 22.87
CA ASP A 120 15.37 -28.91 23.12
C ASP A 120 14.47 -28.83 21.88
N GLY A 121 14.94 -28.21 20.80
CA GLY A 121 14.17 -27.93 19.58
C GLY A 121 13.35 -26.65 19.63
N ASN A 122 13.57 -25.79 20.63
CA ASN A 122 12.88 -24.51 20.75
C ASN A 122 13.67 -23.39 20.05
N VAL A 123 12.96 -22.58 19.27
CA VAL A 123 13.55 -21.49 18.48
C VAL A 123 13.49 -20.19 19.29
N ILE A 124 14.66 -19.57 19.55
CA ILE A 124 14.77 -18.30 20.27
C ILE A 124 15.43 -17.21 19.44
N ALA A 125 15.03 -15.97 19.69
CA ALA A 125 15.75 -14.80 19.22
C ALA A 125 16.91 -14.50 20.17
N VAL A 126 18.12 -14.50 19.64
CA VAL A 126 19.35 -14.03 20.29
C VAL A 126 19.58 -12.60 19.84
N LYS A 127 19.41 -11.66 20.77
CA LYS A 127 19.65 -10.25 20.50
C LYS A 127 21.09 -10.06 20.04
N ARG A 128 21.31 -9.55 18.83
CA ARG A 128 22.66 -9.16 18.39
C ARG A 128 23.10 -8.05 19.34
N THR A 129 24.24 -8.19 20.01
CA THR A 129 24.80 -7.11 20.84
C THR A 129 25.31 -6.00 19.92
N THR A 130 24.41 -5.25 19.32
CA THR A 130 24.67 -3.88 18.91
C THR A 130 24.25 -3.00 20.08
N THR A 131 25.23 -2.29 20.59
CA THR A 131 25.12 -1.15 21.49
C THR A 131 24.22 -0.10 20.85
N GLU A 132 22.91 -0.26 20.93
CA GLU A 132 21.96 0.78 20.56
C GLU A 132 20.95 0.91 21.71
N GLY A 133 21.14 2.01 22.44
CA GLY A 133 20.27 2.43 23.51
C GLY A 133 18.84 2.56 22.99
N SER A 134 17.91 1.96 23.74
CA SER A 134 16.54 2.43 23.76
C SER A 134 16.54 3.74 24.56
N ASP A 135 17.04 4.79 23.92
CA ASP A 135 16.96 6.16 24.41
C ASP A 135 15.51 6.64 24.22
N GLY A 136 14.94 7.27 25.25
CA GLY A 136 13.68 8.00 25.12
C GLY A 136 12.63 7.68 26.18
N SER A 137 12.77 8.35 27.32
CA SER A 137 11.67 8.79 28.17
C SER A 137 10.60 9.59 27.41
#